data_AF-A0A821Y6G7-F1
#
_entry.id   AF-A0A821Y6G7-F1
#
_cell.length_a   1.000
_cell.length_b   1.000
_cell.length_c   1.000
_cell.angle_alpha   90.00
_cell.angle_beta   90.00
_cell.angle_gamma   90.00
#
_symmetry.space_group_name_H-M   'P 1'
#
loop_
_entity.id
_entity.type
_entity.pdbx_description
1 polymer ?
#
loop_
_entity_poly.entity_id
_entity_poly.type
_entity_poly.pdbx_seq_one_letter_code
_entity_poly.pdbx_strand_id
1 'polypeptide(L)'
;DDNSLSQRKLAAKYNISLGSVSNVLKRKTEYLNDYETNHNQNVKRKLMDVNAQKLNEEVCEWFVQQRSKNIPISGPILQEKARE
;
A
#
# COMPACT_ATOMS: atom_id res chain seq x y z
N ASP A 1 -12.34 23.73 14.95
CA ASP A 1 -11.07 23.78 14.20
C ASP A 1 -9.98 22.91 14.81
N ASP A 2 -9.75 21.72 14.26
CA ASP A 2 -8.59 20.87 14.59
C ASP A 2 -7.24 21.50 14.21
N ASN A 3 -7.27 22.68 13.58
CA ASN A 3 -6.10 23.45 13.15
C ASN A 3 -5.28 24.06 14.32
N SER A 4 -5.71 23.85 15.57
CA SER A 4 -5.05 24.39 16.78
C SER A 4 -4.59 23.31 17.77
N LEU A 5 -4.67 22.02 17.41
CA LEU A 5 -4.06 20.97 18.22
C LEU A 5 -2.59 20.79 17.83
N SER A 6 -1.69 21.03 18.78
CA SER A 6 -0.27 20.69 18.62
C SER A 6 -0.11 19.23 18.16
N GLN A 7 0.82 18.97 17.24
CA GLN A 7 1.11 17.62 16.76
C GLN A 7 1.38 16.62 17.90
N ARG A 8 1.93 17.08 19.03
CA ARG A 8 2.11 16.27 20.25
C ARG A 8 0.80 15.83 20.87
N LYS A 9 -0.21 16.73 20.92
CA LYS A 9 -1.54 16.40 21.42
C LYS A 9 -2.23 15.38 20.50
N LEU A 10 -2.08 15.52 19.18
CA LEU A 10 -2.60 14.56 18.20
C LEU A 10 -1.92 13.19 18.35
N ALA A 11 -0.59 13.17 18.47
CA ALA A 11 0.19 11.95 18.69
C ALA A 11 -0.28 11.20 19.95
N ALA A 12 -0.45 11.92 21.06
CA ALA A 12 -0.94 11.34 22.31
C ALA A 12 -2.39 10.84 22.19
N LYS A 13 -3.29 11.66 21.61
CA LYS A 13 -4.71 11.32 21.45
C LYS A 13 -4.93 10.04 20.65
N TYR A 14 -4.17 9.85 19.57
CA TYR A 14 -4.31 8.70 18.68
C TYR A 14 -3.29 7.59 18.95
N ASN A 15 -2.43 7.75 19.97
CA ASN A 15 -1.35 6.84 20.31
C ASN A 15 -0.46 6.48 19.10
N ILE A 16 -0.04 7.50 18.35
CA ILE A 16 0.82 7.36 17.17
C ILE A 16 2.08 8.21 17.29
N SER A 17 3.09 7.91 16.47
CA SER A 17 4.32 8.69 16.45
C SER A 17 4.10 10.12 15.92
N LEU A 18 4.93 11.06 16.38
CA LEU A 18 4.98 12.43 15.83
C LEU A 18 5.23 12.46 14.32
N GLY A 19 6.08 11.55 13.82
CA GLY A 19 6.33 11.41 12.38
C GLY A 19 5.09 11.00 11.61
N SER A 20 4.28 10.09 12.16
CA SER A 20 2.99 9.68 11.57
C SER A 20 2.02 10.86 11.50
N VAL A 21 1.88 11.66 12.56
CA VAL A 21 1.05 12.88 12.54
C VAL A 21 1.53 13.85 11.46
N SER A 22 2.83 14.13 11.42
CA SER A 22 3.42 15.04 10.44
C SER A 22 3.17 14.56 9.00
N ASN A 23 3.37 13.28 8.73
CA ASN A 23 3.11 12.69 7.41
C ASN A 23 1.63 12.75 7.03
N VAL A 24 0.73 12.47 7.96
CA VAL A 24 -0.72 12.55 7.71
C VAL A 24 -1.14 13.98 7.38
N LEU A 25 -0.64 14.96 8.14
CA LEU A 25 -0.95 16.37 7.90
C LEU A 25 -0.40 16.86 6.56
N LYS A 26 0.81 16.45 6.18
CA LYS A 26 1.40 16.78 4.86
C LYS A 26 0.58 16.23 3.69
N ARG A 27 0.00 15.05 3.83
CA ARG A 27 -0.79 14.36 2.79
C ARG A 27 -2.30 14.50 2.97
N LYS A 28 -2.75 15.44 3.82
CA LYS A 28 -4.17 15.61 4.17
C LYS A 28 -5.06 15.79 2.93
N THR A 29 -4.63 16.59 1.97
CA THR A 29 -5.37 16.87 0.73
C THR A 29 -5.52 15.62 -0.13
N GLU A 30 -4.47 14.81 -0.25
CA GLU A 30 -4.50 13.52 -0.96
C GLU A 30 -5.54 12.58 -0.32
N TYR A 31 -5.54 12.45 1.02
CA TYR A 31 -6.50 11.58 1.70
C TYR A 31 -7.96 12.03 1.54
N LEU A 32 -8.22 13.34 1.57
CA LEU A 32 -9.56 13.87 1.34
C LEU A 32 -10.02 13.60 -0.09
N ASN A 33 -9.16 13.85 -1.08
CA ASN A 33 -9.47 13.57 -2.48
C ASN A 33 -9.70 12.07 -2.73
N ASP A 34 -8.85 11.19 -2.19
CA ASP A 34 -9.00 9.74 -2.32
C ASP A 34 -10.31 9.24 -1.70
N TYR A 35 -10.75 9.86 -0.60
CA TYR A 35 -12.02 9.57 0.05
C TYR A 35 -13.21 10.04 -0.80
N GLU A 36 -13.18 11.29 -1.27
CA GLU A 36 -14.24 11.89 -2.09
C GLU A 36 -14.43 11.19 -3.44
N THR A 37 -13.33 10.81 -4.08
CA THR A 37 -13.33 10.09 -5.37
C THR A 37 -13.53 8.59 -5.22
N ASN A 38 -13.59 8.08 -3.99
CA ASN A 38 -13.66 6.66 -3.66
C ASN A 38 -12.56 5.84 -4.37
N HIS A 39 -11.34 6.39 -4.44
CA HIS A 39 -10.24 5.83 -5.21
C HIS A 39 -9.77 4.46 -4.67
N ASN A 40 -9.98 4.20 -3.37
CA ASN A 40 -9.40 3.06 -2.66
C ASN A 40 -10.42 1.95 -2.30
N GLN A 41 -11.55 1.82 -3.01
CA GLN A 41 -12.67 0.90 -2.66
C GLN A 41 -12.24 -0.53 -2.28
N ASN A 42 -11.25 -1.07 -2.98
CA ASN A 42 -10.84 -2.48 -2.85
C ASN A 42 -9.48 -2.66 -2.15
N VAL A 43 -8.89 -1.59 -1.62
CA VAL A 43 -7.55 -1.65 -1.02
C VAL A 43 -7.55 -1.06 0.38
N LYS A 44 -7.03 -1.83 1.35
CA LYS A 44 -6.89 -1.34 2.74
C LYS A 44 -5.78 -0.29 2.89
N ARG A 45 -4.79 -0.31 2.00
CA ARG A 45 -3.61 0.58 2.02
C ARG A 45 -3.13 0.83 0.59
N LYS A 46 -2.72 2.07 0.30
CA LYS A 46 -2.04 2.41 -0.94
C LYS A 46 -0.64 1.82 -0.94
N LEU A 47 -0.34 0.98 -1.92
CA LEU A 47 1.00 0.43 -2.12
C LEU A 47 1.91 1.54 -2.67
N MET A 48 3.11 1.66 -2.10
CA MET A 48 3.96 2.84 -2.31
C MET A 48 4.71 2.85 -3.65
N ASP A 49 4.84 1.69 -4.31
CA ASP A 49 5.63 1.53 -5.52
C ASP A 49 4.77 0.91 -6.63
N VAL A 50 4.56 1.69 -7.69
CA VAL A 50 3.78 1.28 -8.88
C VAL A 50 4.52 0.22 -9.69
N ASN A 51 5.86 0.30 -9.76
CA ASN A 51 6.66 -0.68 -10.49
C ASN A 51 6.64 -2.03 -9.79
N ALA A 52 6.77 -2.02 -8.46
CA ALA A 52 6.64 -3.25 -7.67
C ALA A 52 5.23 -3.87 -7.78
N GLN A 53 4.18 -3.05 -7.89
CA GLN A 53 2.81 -3.54 -8.13
C GLN A 53 2.69 -4.23 -9.47
N LYS A 54 3.16 -3.58 -10.54
CA LYS A 54 3.13 -4.14 -11.88
C LYS A 54 3.92 -5.46 -11.96
N LEU A 55 5.12 -5.50 -11.39
CA LEU A 55 5.91 -6.73 -11.31
C LEU A 55 5.15 -7.83 -10.56
N ASN A 56 4.52 -7.50 -9.42
CA ASN A 56 3.75 -8.46 -8.65
C ASN A 56 2.53 -8.99 -9.43
N GLU A 57 1.86 -8.15 -10.20
CA GLU A 57 0.76 -8.56 -11.10
C GLU A 57 1.26 -9.53 -12.16
N GLU A 58 2.32 -9.19 -12.88
CA GLU A 58 2.92 -10.03 -13.93
C GLU A 58 3.37 -11.40 -13.38
N VAL A 59 4.04 -11.41 -12.23
CA VAL A 59 4.50 -12.64 -11.57
C VAL A 59 3.33 -13.48 -11.08
N CYS A 60 2.27 -12.85 -10.56
CA CYS A 60 1.05 -13.53 -10.12
C CYS A 60 0.31 -14.17 -11.30
N GLU A 61 0.15 -13.45 -12.41
CA GLU A 61 -0.46 -13.98 -13.63
C GLU A 61 0.30 -15.20 -14.16
N TRP A 62 1.63 -15.11 -14.23
CA TRP A 62 2.47 -16.24 -14.62
C TRP A 62 2.30 -17.44 -13.67
N PHE A 63 2.27 -17.20 -12.35
CA PHE A 63 2.07 -18.27 -11.37
C PHE A 63 0.73 -18.98 -11.59
N VAL A 64 -0.37 -18.24 -11.77
CA VAL A 64 -1.70 -18.80 -12.05
C VAL A 64 -1.68 -19.64 -13.33
N GLN A 65 -0.98 -19.20 -14.38
CA GLN A 65 -0.81 -19.96 -15.62
C GLN A 65 -0.02 -21.26 -15.44
N GLN A 66 0.98 -21.30 -14.53
CA GLN A 66 1.69 -22.55 -14.24
C GLN A 66 0.84 -23.49 -13.38
N ARG A 67 0.10 -22.94 -12.41
CA ARG A 67 -0.80 -23.74 -11.55
C ARG A 67 -1.96 -24.35 -12.32
N SER A 68 -2.49 -23.69 -13.35
CA SER A 68 -3.53 -24.27 -14.22
C SER A 68 -3.04 -25.49 -15.01
N LYS A 69 -1.73 -25.61 -15.22
CA LYS A 69 -1.06 -26.78 -15.82
C LYS A 69 -0.68 -27.85 -14.79
N ASN A 70 -1.14 -27.72 -13.54
CA ASN A 70 -0.75 -28.55 -12.40
C ASN A 70 0.76 -28.53 -12.07
N ILE A 71 1.49 -27.51 -12.51
CA ILE A 71 2.92 -27.38 -12.19
C ILE A 71 3.05 -26.83 -10.75
N PRO A 72 3.77 -27.50 -9.84
CA PRO A 72 4.07 -26.94 -8.53
C PRO A 72 5.18 -25.89 -8.65
N ILE A 73 4.85 -24.66 -8.22
CA ILE A 73 5.82 -23.55 -8.17
C ILE A 73 6.15 -23.28 -6.71
N SER A 74 7.42 -23.47 -6.36
CA SER A 74 7.92 -23.17 -5.02
C SER A 74 8.23 -21.68 -4.87
N GLY A 75 8.35 -21.22 -3.63
CA GLY A 75 8.75 -19.84 -3.34
C GLY A 75 10.06 -19.41 -4.02
N PRO A 76 11.14 -20.23 -4.00
CA PRO A 76 12.37 -19.92 -4.72
C PRO A 76 12.20 -19.72 -6.23
N ILE A 77 11.41 -20.58 -6.90
CA ILE A 77 11.15 -20.45 -8.34
C ILE A 77 10.38 -19.16 -8.63
N LEU A 78 9.39 -18.82 -7.79
CA LEU A 78 8.64 -17.57 -7.93
C LEU A 78 9.53 -16.34 -7.74
N GLN A 79 10.50 -16.40 -6.82
CA GLN A 79 11.49 -15.34 -6.62
C GLN A 79 12.45 -15.21 -7.80
N GLU A 80 12.89 -16.31 -8.41
CA GLU A 80 13.69 -16.28 -9.64
C GLU A 80 12.91 -15.60 -10.76
N LYS A 81 11.64 -15.98 -10.96
CA LYS A 81 10.78 -15.34 -11.97
C LYS A 81 10.61 -13.84 -11.77
N ALA A 82 10.61 -13.37 -10.53
CA ALA A 82 10.52 -11.93 -10.20
C ALA A 82 11.84 -11.16 -10.40
N ARG A 83 12.98 -11.86 -10.56
CA ARG A 83 14.30 -11.25 -10.80
C ARG A 83 14.72 -11.25 -12.27
N GLU A 84 14.08 -12.07 -13.10
CA GLU A 84 14.24 -12.09 -14.56
C GLU A 84 13.81 -10.77 -15.19
#